data_AF-A0A724JKA4-F1
#
_entry.id   AF-A0A724JKA4-F1
#
_cell.length_a   1.000
_cell.length_b   1.000
_cell.length_c   1.000
_cell.angle_alpha   90.00
_cell.angle_beta   90.00
_cell.angle_gamma   90.00
#
_symmetry.space_group_name_H-M   'P 1'
#
loop_
_entity.id
_entity.type
_entity.pdbx_description
1 polymer ?
#
loop_
_entity_poly.entity_id
_entity_poly.type
_entity_poly.pdbx_seq_one_letter_code
_entity_poly.pdbx_strand_id
1 'polypeptide(L)'
;NGNETPGFVMQGDQIIMNEAFLKYLSAPTITSGGNPPAFSLTPDGKLTAKNADISGHINAVSGSFTGEINATSGKFSGVIEAREFVGDICGSKVMQGVSIRATNDERSTSTRYTDSATYQIGKTITVMANCERNGGTGAITVTININGQVKTAEVMPYTAGIPAMYQTVVFSVYTTSPVVD
;
A
#
# COMPACT_ATOMS: atom_id res chain seq x y z
N ASN A 1 4.02 -31.18 61.98
CA ASN A 1 5.13 -30.92 61.03
C ASN A 1 4.75 -31.34 59.62
N GLY A 2 3.74 -30.70 59.04
CA GLY A 2 3.23 -31.03 57.72
C GLY A 2 2.87 -29.74 57.01
N ASN A 3 3.70 -29.38 56.04
CA ASN A 3 3.34 -28.37 55.06
C ASN A 3 2.29 -28.99 54.14
N GLU A 4 1.02 -28.62 54.31
CA GLU A 4 -0.04 -28.99 53.38
C GLU A 4 -0.77 -27.71 53.03
N THR A 5 -0.28 -27.00 52.02
CA THR A 5 -1.14 -25.99 51.39
C THR A 5 -2.34 -26.76 50.84
N PRO A 6 -3.57 -26.51 51.34
CA PRO A 6 -4.72 -27.32 50.97
C PRO A 6 -4.92 -27.29 49.46
N GLY A 7 -5.23 -28.44 48.85
CA GLY A 7 -5.45 -28.53 47.39
C GLY A 7 -6.62 -27.66 46.90
N PHE A 8 -7.61 -27.43 47.76
CA PHE A 8 -8.63 -26.41 47.60
C PHE A 8 -9.01 -25.83 48.97
N VAL A 9 -9.27 -24.53 49.02
CA VAL A 9 -9.81 -23.83 50.21
C VAL A 9 -11.16 -23.22 49.83
N MET A 10 -12.22 -23.56 50.56
CA MET A 10 -13.51 -22.88 50.46
C MET A 10 -13.55 -21.68 51.41
N GLN A 11 -13.82 -20.50 50.88
CA GLN A 11 -13.98 -19.27 51.67
C GLN A 11 -15.19 -18.49 51.15
N GLY A 12 -16.30 -18.54 51.89
CA GLY A 12 -17.57 -17.97 51.43
C GLY A 12 -18.00 -18.61 50.11
N ASP A 13 -18.20 -17.80 49.07
CA ASP A 13 -18.60 -18.24 47.73
C ASP A 13 -17.40 -18.53 46.80
N GLN A 14 -16.18 -18.59 47.33
CA GLN A 14 -14.96 -18.80 46.56
C GLN A 14 -14.31 -20.15 46.86
N ILE A 15 -13.75 -20.78 45.81
CA ILE A 15 -12.80 -21.89 45.91
C ILE A 15 -11.43 -21.37 45.46
N ILE A 16 -10.45 -21.42 46.35
CA ILE A 16 -9.07 -21.00 46.09
C ILE A 16 -8.21 -22.24 45.87
N MET A 17 -7.42 -22.24 44.79
CA MET A 17 -6.50 -23.32 44.42
C MET A 17 -5.18 -22.71 43.97
N ASN A 18 -4.05 -23.33 44.32
CA ASN A 18 -2.73 -22.87 43.86
C ASN A 18 -2.52 -23.17 42.38
N GLU A 19 -2.77 -24.42 41.97
CA GLU A 19 -2.60 -24.91 40.61
C GLU A 19 -3.70 -25.93 40.30
N ALA A 20 -4.16 -25.98 39.05
CA ALA A 20 -5.18 -26.93 38.62
C ALA A 20 -4.80 -27.55 37.27
N PHE A 21 -4.79 -28.87 37.20
CA PHE A 21 -4.73 -29.62 35.94
C PHE A 21 -6.14 -30.08 35.56
N LEU A 22 -6.73 -29.44 34.56
CA LEU A 22 -8.08 -29.73 34.10
C LEU A 22 -8.02 -30.28 32.69
N LYS A 23 -8.75 -31.38 32.45
CA LYS A 23 -8.95 -31.89 31.08
C LYS A 23 -9.82 -30.92 30.26
N TYR A 24 -10.88 -30.39 30.87
CA TYR A 24 -11.76 -29.38 30.30
C TYR A 24 -12.20 -28.40 31.39
N LEU A 25 -12.31 -27.12 31.06
CA LEU A 25 -12.93 -26.10 31.89
C LEU A 25 -14.22 -25.65 31.21
N SER A 26 -15.36 -25.94 31.84
CA SER A 26 -16.66 -25.37 31.45
C SER A 26 -16.99 -24.24 32.40
N ALA A 27 -16.98 -23.01 31.90
CA ALA A 27 -17.25 -21.83 32.70
C ALA A 27 -18.06 -20.83 31.87
N PRO A 28 -19.11 -20.20 32.43
CA PRO A 28 -19.83 -19.14 31.75
C PRO A 28 -18.94 -17.89 31.56
N THR A 29 -18.05 -17.63 32.51
CA THR A 29 -17.08 -16.53 32.46
C THR A 29 -15.71 -17.00 32.93
N ILE A 30 -14.65 -16.44 32.36
CA ILE A 30 -13.27 -16.59 32.85
C ILE A 30 -12.69 -15.19 32.96
N THR A 31 -12.23 -14.79 34.14
CA THR A 31 -11.69 -13.45 34.38
C THR A 31 -10.36 -13.58 35.09
N SER A 32 -9.33 -12.92 34.57
CA SER A 32 -8.03 -12.87 35.26
C SER A 32 -8.13 -12.09 36.57
N GLY A 33 -7.25 -12.36 37.54
CA GLY A 33 -7.10 -11.51 38.72
C GLY A 33 -6.74 -10.05 38.39
N GLY A 34 -6.83 -9.18 39.40
CA GLY A 34 -6.59 -7.74 39.28
C GLY A 34 -7.83 -6.92 38.95
N ASN A 35 -7.77 -5.61 39.19
CA ASN A 35 -8.85 -4.67 38.87
C ASN A 35 -8.28 -3.40 38.20
N PRO A 36 -8.52 -3.18 36.90
CA PRO A 36 -9.33 -4.00 36.00
C PRO A 36 -8.62 -5.30 35.53
N PRO A 37 -9.36 -6.36 35.16
CA PRO A 37 -8.76 -7.61 34.66
C PRO A 37 -7.83 -7.39 33.46
N ALA A 38 -6.76 -8.18 33.37
CA ALA A 38 -5.87 -8.23 32.21
C ALA A 38 -6.52 -8.93 31.01
N PHE A 39 -7.32 -9.97 31.26
CA PHE A 39 -8.18 -10.60 30.26
C PHE A 39 -9.51 -11.10 30.84
N SER A 40 -10.53 -11.24 29.98
CA SER A 40 -11.82 -11.85 30.33
C SER A 40 -12.50 -12.51 29.13
N LEU A 41 -13.19 -13.61 29.37
CA LEU A 41 -14.12 -14.28 28.45
C LEU A 41 -15.52 -14.26 29.05
N THR A 42 -16.51 -13.76 28.30
CA THR A 42 -17.92 -13.68 28.71
C THR A 42 -18.77 -14.74 28.00
N PRO A 43 -20.00 -15.03 28.47
CA PRO A 43 -20.81 -16.13 27.93
C PRO A 43 -21.23 -15.93 26.47
N ASP A 44 -21.29 -14.68 26.01
CA ASP A 44 -21.55 -14.29 24.61
C ASP A 44 -20.32 -14.42 23.70
N GLY A 45 -19.19 -14.92 24.22
CA GLY A 45 -17.98 -15.22 23.46
C GLY A 45 -17.02 -14.04 23.31
N LYS A 46 -17.27 -12.90 23.95
CA LYS A 46 -16.34 -11.76 23.90
C LYS A 46 -15.08 -12.06 24.70
N LEU A 47 -13.95 -12.10 24.01
CA LEU A 47 -12.62 -12.11 24.60
C LEU A 47 -12.08 -10.67 24.69
N THR A 48 -11.69 -10.24 25.88
CA THR A 48 -10.91 -9.01 26.10
C THR A 48 -9.53 -9.41 26.59
N ALA A 49 -8.47 -8.91 25.98
CA ALA A 49 -7.09 -9.11 26.42
C ALA A 49 -6.28 -7.83 26.18
N LYS A 50 -5.61 -7.31 27.22
CA LYS A 50 -4.94 -5.99 27.16
C LYS A 50 -3.51 -6.01 26.65
N ASN A 51 -2.83 -7.15 26.75
CA ASN A 51 -1.44 -7.32 26.36
C ASN A 51 -1.24 -8.75 25.81
N ALA A 52 -1.98 -9.07 24.75
CA ALA A 52 -1.91 -10.37 24.11
C ALA A 52 -0.75 -10.42 23.12
N ASP A 53 0.11 -11.42 23.27
CA ASP A 53 1.06 -11.83 22.25
C ASP A 53 0.47 -13.08 21.56
N ILE A 54 0.18 -12.97 20.27
CA ILE A 54 -0.46 -14.03 19.48
C ILE A 54 0.50 -14.40 18.35
N SER A 55 1.19 -15.52 18.52
CA SER A 55 2.08 -16.09 17.50
C SER A 55 1.36 -16.94 16.46
N GLY A 56 0.07 -17.22 16.69
CA GLY A 56 -0.77 -18.05 15.83
C GLY A 56 -1.53 -17.26 14.76
N HIS A 57 -2.17 -17.98 13.84
CA HIS A 57 -3.03 -17.37 12.83
C HIS A 57 -4.32 -16.82 13.45
N ILE A 58 -4.70 -15.61 13.04
CA ILE A 58 -5.98 -14.99 13.39
C ILE A 58 -6.84 -14.97 12.12
N ASN A 59 -7.95 -15.70 12.14
CA ASN A 59 -8.98 -15.64 11.09
C ASN A 59 -10.18 -14.85 11.61
N ALA A 60 -10.53 -13.75 10.95
CA ALA A 60 -11.65 -12.90 11.32
C ALA A 60 -12.47 -12.56 10.07
N VAL A 61 -13.80 -12.67 10.18
CA VAL A 61 -14.73 -12.22 9.12
C VAL A 61 -14.80 -10.70 9.10
N SER A 62 -14.68 -10.06 10.26
CA SER A 62 -14.64 -8.62 10.44
C SER A 62 -13.81 -8.26 11.66
N GLY A 63 -13.29 -7.03 11.69
CA GLY A 63 -12.49 -6.54 12.80
C GLY A 63 -12.16 -5.06 12.64
N SER A 64 -11.75 -4.42 13.73
CA SER A 64 -11.21 -3.07 13.72
C SER A 64 -9.89 -3.07 14.47
N PHE A 65 -8.88 -2.43 13.88
CA PHE A 65 -7.57 -2.26 14.48
C PHE A 65 -7.36 -0.78 14.77
N THR A 66 -6.87 -0.45 15.97
CA THR A 66 -6.48 0.90 16.35
C THR A 66 -4.99 0.90 16.63
N GLY A 67 -4.25 1.82 16.00
CA GLY A 67 -2.80 1.93 16.14
C GLY A 67 -2.07 1.53 14.87
N GLU A 68 -0.82 1.10 15.03
CA GLU A 68 0.05 0.74 13.93
C GLU A 68 -0.13 -0.72 13.52
N ILE A 69 -0.30 -0.95 12.22
CA ILE A 69 -0.26 -2.29 11.64
C ILE A 69 1.09 -2.43 10.93
N ASN A 70 2.04 -3.02 11.63
CA ASN A 70 3.32 -3.40 11.05
C ASN A 70 3.19 -4.76 10.40
N ALA A 71 3.02 -4.75 9.08
CA ALA A 71 2.94 -5.96 8.29
C ALA A 71 4.10 -6.02 7.30
N THR A 72 4.73 -7.19 7.20
CA THR A 72 5.70 -7.45 6.13
C THR A 72 5.04 -7.34 4.74
N SER A 73 3.76 -7.72 4.63
CA SER A 73 2.97 -7.59 3.40
C SER A 73 1.47 -7.62 3.70
N GLY A 74 0.66 -6.94 2.88
CA GLY A 74 -0.80 -6.97 2.97
C GLY A 74 -1.45 -7.12 1.59
N LYS A 75 -2.55 -7.88 1.52
CA LYS A 75 -3.42 -7.93 0.34
C LYS A 75 -4.81 -7.45 0.72
N PHE A 76 -5.29 -6.46 -0.02
CA PHE A 76 -6.63 -5.94 0.13
C PHE A 76 -7.35 -6.13 -1.20
N SER A 77 -8.44 -6.90 -1.19
CA SER A 77 -9.29 -7.13 -2.38
C SER A 77 -10.46 -6.16 -2.48
N GLY A 78 -10.62 -5.30 -1.47
CA GLY A 78 -11.65 -4.28 -1.41
C GLY A 78 -11.08 -2.87 -1.51
N VAL A 79 -11.90 -1.90 -1.12
CA VAL A 79 -11.50 -0.49 -1.06
C VAL A 79 -10.55 -0.29 0.12
N ILE A 80 -9.40 0.33 -0.15
CA ILE A 80 -8.48 0.82 0.88
C ILE A 80 -8.70 2.32 1.01
N GLU A 81 -9.22 2.75 2.15
CA GLU A 81 -9.25 4.15 2.54
C GLU A 81 -8.09 4.39 3.52
N ALA A 82 -7.08 5.16 3.08
CA ALA A 82 -5.92 5.52 3.89
C ALA A 82 -5.78 7.04 3.92
N ARG A 83 -5.37 7.57 5.08
CA ARG A 83 -5.13 9.01 5.25
C ARG A 83 -3.88 9.48 4.50
N GLU A 84 -2.86 8.63 4.42
CA GLU A 84 -1.60 8.88 3.71
C GLU A 84 -0.98 7.54 3.31
N PHE A 85 -0.25 7.54 2.20
CA PHE A 85 0.67 6.48 1.84
C PHE A 85 2.05 7.08 1.65
N VAL A 86 3.06 6.39 2.15
CA VAL A 86 4.46 6.81 2.09
C VAL A 86 5.23 5.76 1.30
N GLY A 87 5.92 6.16 0.23
CA GLY A 87 6.53 5.25 -0.74
C GLY A 87 5.75 5.18 -2.05
N ASP A 88 6.15 4.30 -2.96
CA ASP A 88 5.50 4.15 -4.26
C ASP A 88 4.20 3.33 -4.12
N ILE A 89 3.05 3.93 -4.47
CA ILE A 89 1.74 3.25 -4.50
C ILE A 89 1.29 2.99 -5.94
N CYS A 90 1.50 3.95 -6.84
CA CYS A 90 1.43 3.89 -8.31
C CYS A 90 1.56 5.33 -8.84
N GLY A 91 2.72 5.74 -9.35
CA GLY A 91 2.95 7.11 -9.86
C GLY A 91 2.66 7.26 -11.35
N SER A 92 1.43 6.97 -11.81
CA SER A 92 1.06 7.12 -13.23
C SER A 92 0.44 8.50 -13.51
N LYS A 93 0.92 9.20 -14.54
CA LYS A 93 0.38 10.49 -15.03
C LYS A 93 0.16 10.42 -16.54
N VAL A 94 -0.90 11.07 -17.01
CA VAL A 94 -1.17 11.25 -18.44
C VAL A 94 -0.98 12.74 -18.79
N MET A 95 -0.16 13.02 -19.79
CA MET A 95 0.08 14.38 -20.29
C MET A 95 -0.95 14.76 -21.37
N GLN A 96 -1.25 16.06 -21.50
CA GLN A 96 -2.13 16.54 -22.57
C GLN A 96 -1.46 16.31 -23.93
N GLY A 97 -2.15 15.65 -24.85
CA GLY A 97 -1.68 15.51 -26.22
C GLY A 97 -1.58 16.87 -26.92
N VAL A 98 -0.55 17.04 -27.75
CA VAL A 98 -0.37 18.21 -28.60
C VAL A 98 -0.55 17.83 -30.07
N SER A 99 -1.06 18.76 -30.87
CA SER A 99 -1.17 18.60 -32.32
C SER A 99 -0.30 19.61 -33.02
N ILE A 100 0.53 19.13 -33.94
CA ILE A 100 1.33 19.94 -34.86
C ILE A 100 0.54 20.04 -36.17
N ARG A 101 0.32 21.26 -36.70
CA ARG A 101 -0.56 21.47 -37.87
C ARG A 101 0.07 22.27 -39.02
N ALA A 102 1.24 22.84 -38.81
CA ALA A 102 1.93 23.64 -39.82
C ALA A 102 3.43 23.35 -39.85
N THR A 103 4.08 23.74 -40.95
CA THR A 103 5.54 23.70 -41.05
C THR A 103 6.16 24.63 -40.00
N ASN A 104 7.22 24.15 -39.34
CA ASN A 104 7.90 24.86 -38.24
C ASN A 104 7.03 25.13 -37.00
N ASP A 105 5.92 24.39 -36.84
CA ASP A 105 5.08 24.44 -35.65
C ASP A 105 5.70 23.57 -34.55
N GLU A 106 6.13 24.19 -33.45
CA GLU A 106 6.68 23.51 -32.27
C GLU A 106 5.66 23.50 -31.14
N ARG A 107 5.43 22.32 -30.57
CA ARG A 107 4.48 22.12 -29.47
C ARG A 107 5.09 21.23 -28.41
N SER A 108 4.83 21.55 -27.15
CA SER A 108 5.30 20.77 -26.01
C SER A 108 4.23 20.65 -24.95
N THR A 109 4.38 19.62 -24.13
CA THR A 109 3.58 19.33 -22.94
C THR A 109 4.53 18.76 -21.90
N SER A 110 4.28 18.98 -20.62
CA SER A 110 5.15 18.49 -19.54
C SER A 110 4.35 18.14 -18.30
N THR A 111 4.97 17.37 -17.42
CA THR A 111 4.40 17.07 -16.11
C THR A 111 5.52 16.87 -15.11
N ARG A 112 5.28 17.22 -13.85
CA ARG A 112 6.24 17.04 -12.76
C ARG A 112 5.83 15.86 -11.88
N TYR A 113 6.73 14.90 -11.66
CA TYR A 113 6.57 13.88 -10.61
C TYR A 113 7.29 14.33 -9.33
N THR A 114 6.63 14.11 -8.20
CA THR A 114 7.20 14.32 -6.87
C THR A 114 6.97 13.06 -6.05
N ASP A 115 8.04 12.53 -5.45
CA ASP A 115 8.01 11.33 -4.59
C ASP A 115 7.34 11.61 -3.24
N SER A 116 6.50 10.69 -2.78
CA SER A 116 5.76 10.78 -1.51
C SER A 116 6.40 9.98 -0.36
N ALA A 117 7.58 9.38 -0.55
CA ALA A 117 8.27 8.66 0.50
C ALA A 117 8.88 9.54 1.61
N THR A 118 8.85 9.06 2.86
CA THR A 118 9.41 9.73 4.05
C THR A 118 10.94 9.76 4.00
N TYR A 119 11.54 8.80 3.32
CA TYR A 119 12.97 8.79 3.02
C TYR A 119 13.13 8.97 1.52
N GLN A 120 14.18 9.66 1.09
CA GLN A 120 14.54 9.70 -0.32
C GLN A 120 14.85 8.29 -0.79
N ILE A 121 13.89 7.66 -1.44
CA ILE A 121 14.05 6.40 -2.13
C ILE A 121 14.29 6.72 -3.60
N GLY A 122 15.16 5.93 -4.21
CA GLY A 122 15.33 5.99 -5.66
C GLY A 122 14.06 5.49 -6.35
N LYS A 123 13.53 6.28 -7.28
CA LYS A 123 12.43 5.85 -8.17
C LYS A 123 12.86 5.93 -9.63
N THR A 124 12.05 5.33 -10.50
CA THR A 124 12.18 5.45 -11.96
C THR A 124 10.98 6.20 -12.49
N ILE A 125 11.21 7.33 -13.15
CA ILE A 125 10.16 8.06 -13.87
C ILE A 125 10.15 7.57 -15.29
N THR A 126 8.97 7.22 -15.79
CA THR A 126 8.76 6.79 -17.17
C THR A 126 7.74 7.71 -17.83
N VAL A 127 8.10 8.21 -19.00
CA VAL A 127 7.24 8.98 -19.87
C VAL A 127 7.00 8.19 -21.15
N MET A 128 5.73 8.04 -21.52
CA MET A 128 5.28 7.46 -22.77
C MET A 128 4.55 8.52 -23.59
N ALA A 129 5.12 8.89 -24.72
CA ALA A 129 4.49 9.77 -25.69
C ALA A 129 3.86 8.91 -26.79
N ASN A 130 2.52 8.87 -26.82
CA ASN A 130 1.77 8.23 -27.89
C ASN A 130 1.57 9.24 -29.02
N CYS A 131 2.11 8.92 -30.18
CA CYS A 131 2.10 9.77 -31.36
C CYS A 131 1.18 9.18 -32.42
N GLU A 132 0.29 10.01 -32.95
CA GLU A 132 -0.59 9.68 -34.07
C GLU A 132 -0.27 10.63 -35.23
N ARG A 133 0.02 10.07 -36.40
CA ARG A 133 0.30 10.84 -37.62
C ARG A 133 -0.74 10.52 -38.70
N ASN A 134 -1.52 11.55 -39.05
CA ASN A 134 -2.65 11.46 -39.97
C ASN A 134 -2.43 12.16 -41.32
N GLY A 135 -1.20 12.58 -41.61
CA GLY A 135 -0.85 13.27 -42.86
C GLY A 135 0.43 14.09 -42.75
N GLY A 136 0.66 14.93 -43.77
CA GLY A 136 1.77 15.88 -43.83
C GLY A 136 3.11 15.30 -44.33
N THR A 137 3.92 16.14 -44.96
CA THR A 137 5.27 15.80 -45.44
C THR A 137 6.34 16.32 -44.47
N GLY A 138 7.54 15.74 -44.53
CA GLY A 138 8.67 16.13 -43.67
C GLY A 138 8.81 15.29 -42.40
N ALA A 139 9.95 15.47 -41.73
CA ALA A 139 10.27 14.82 -40.47
C ALA A 139 9.50 15.51 -39.32
N ILE A 140 8.99 14.71 -38.39
CA ILE A 140 8.40 15.18 -37.13
C ILE A 140 9.27 14.60 -36.03
N THR A 141 9.68 15.44 -35.09
CA THR A 141 10.58 15.05 -34.01
C THR A 141 9.85 15.13 -32.67
N VAL A 142 9.94 14.07 -31.88
CA VAL A 142 9.43 14.01 -30.51
C VAL A 142 10.60 14.02 -29.56
N THR A 143 10.56 14.94 -28.60
CA THR A 143 11.57 15.06 -27.56
C THR A 143 10.91 14.84 -26.20
N ILE A 144 11.43 13.89 -25.44
CA ILE A 144 11.05 13.66 -24.05
C ILE A 144 12.21 14.15 -23.19
N ASN A 145 11.91 15.06 -22.26
CA ASN A 145 12.84 15.52 -21.24
C ASN A 145 12.35 15.00 -19.89
N ILE A 146 13.25 14.40 -19.11
CA ILE A 146 13.00 14.02 -17.72
C ILE A 146 14.13 14.65 -16.88
N ASN A 147 13.81 15.73 -16.18
CA ASN A 147 14.67 16.49 -15.28
C ASN A 147 16.03 16.87 -15.88
N GLY A 148 16.02 17.36 -17.12
CA GLY A 148 17.21 17.78 -17.86
C GLY A 148 17.88 16.67 -18.67
N GLN A 149 17.47 15.41 -18.51
CA GLN A 149 17.89 14.30 -19.37
C GLN A 149 16.95 14.24 -20.58
N VAL A 150 17.49 14.15 -21.79
CA VAL A 150 16.71 14.30 -23.01
C VAL A 150 16.85 13.07 -23.90
N LYS A 151 15.72 12.64 -24.47
CA LYS A 151 15.66 11.67 -25.57
C LYS A 151 14.86 12.27 -26.72
N THR A 152 15.41 12.14 -27.92
CA THR A 152 14.76 12.58 -29.15
C THR A 152 14.57 11.39 -30.08
N ALA A 153 13.43 11.36 -30.79
CA ALA A 153 13.10 10.36 -31.78
C ALA A 153 12.32 10.99 -32.93
N GLU A 154 12.56 10.53 -34.15
CA GLU A 154 11.72 10.90 -35.29
C GLU A 154 10.47 10.03 -35.32
N VAL A 155 9.32 10.68 -35.51
CA VAL A 155 8.05 10.02 -35.79
C VAL A 155 8.11 9.46 -37.21
N MET A 156 7.69 8.22 -37.38
CA MET A 156 7.68 7.56 -38.68
C MET A 156 7.03 8.41 -39.80
N PRO A 157 7.58 8.35 -41.03
CA PRO A 157 7.10 9.15 -42.14
C PRO A 157 5.67 8.76 -42.51
N TYR A 158 4.84 9.75 -42.84
CA TYR A 158 3.52 9.49 -43.40
C TYR A 158 3.66 8.92 -44.82
N THR A 159 2.93 7.84 -45.10
CA THR A 159 2.81 7.27 -46.44
C THR A 159 1.41 7.53 -46.98
N ALA A 160 1.32 8.23 -48.12
CA ALA A 160 0.05 8.56 -48.74
C ALA A 160 -0.76 7.30 -49.06
N GLY A 161 -2.04 7.29 -48.71
CA GLY A 161 -2.94 6.14 -48.87
C GLY A 161 -2.91 5.13 -47.72
N ILE A 162 -2.05 5.32 -46.72
CA ILE A 162 -2.10 4.56 -45.45
C ILE A 162 -2.92 5.35 -44.41
N PRO A 163 -3.75 4.68 -43.58
CA PRO A 163 -4.43 5.30 -42.44
C PRO A 163 -3.48 5.92 -41.40
N ALA A 164 -4.06 6.43 -40.31
CA ALA A 164 -3.35 6.92 -39.14
C ALA A 164 -2.20 6.00 -38.71
N MET A 165 -1.01 6.56 -38.59
CA MET A 165 0.19 5.84 -38.15
C MET A 165 0.43 6.14 -36.67
N TYR A 166 0.49 5.09 -35.83
CA TYR A 166 0.66 5.22 -34.37
C TYR A 166 2.05 4.75 -33.94
N GLN A 167 2.78 5.61 -33.21
CA GLN A 167 4.09 5.29 -32.64
C GLN A 167 4.14 5.71 -31.18
N THR A 168 4.73 4.89 -30.31
CA THR A 168 4.99 5.29 -28.93
C THR A 168 6.47 5.55 -28.74
N VAL A 169 6.82 6.74 -28.24
CA VAL A 169 8.17 7.09 -27.82
C VAL A 169 8.22 6.99 -26.30
N VAL A 170 9.15 6.20 -25.77
CA VAL A 170 9.28 5.98 -24.33
C VAL A 170 10.65 6.45 -23.86
N PHE A 171 10.68 7.13 -22.72
CA PHE A 171 11.90 7.49 -22.02
C PHE A 171 11.73 7.31 -20.51
N SER A 172 12.77 6.79 -19.86
CA SER A 172 12.77 6.55 -18.42
C SER A 172 14.06 7.05 -17.80
N VAL A 173 13.96 7.64 -16.62
CA VAL A 173 15.11 8.13 -15.85
C VAL A 173 14.99 7.68 -14.40
N TYR A 174 16.05 7.04 -13.92
CA TYR A 174 16.23 6.77 -12.51
C TYR A 174 16.66 8.04 -11.77
N THR A 175 16.09 8.26 -10.59
CA THR A 175 16.41 9.43 -9.78
C THR A 175 16.08 9.22 -8.32
N THR A 176 17.00 9.65 -7.45
CA THR A 176 16.74 9.84 -6.02
C THR A 176 16.14 11.22 -5.75
N SER A 177 16.15 12.11 -6.75
CA SER A 177 15.58 13.45 -6.63
C SER A 177 14.13 13.35 -6.21
N PRO A 178 13.71 14.03 -5.14
CA PRO A 178 12.32 14.06 -4.72
C PRO A 178 11.41 14.70 -5.78
N VAL A 179 11.99 15.44 -6.74
CA VAL A 179 11.27 16.14 -7.83
C VAL A 179 11.90 15.82 -9.18
N VAL A 180 11.04 15.59 -10.18
CA VAL A 180 11.41 15.26 -11.56
C VAL A 180 10.51 16.04 -12.50
N ASP A 181 11.08 16.91 -13.32
CA ASP A 181 10.40 17.65 -14.40
C ASP A 181 10.29 16.89 -15.72
#